data_AF-A0A151FAW1-F1
#
_entry.id   AF-A0A151FAW1-F1
#
_cell.length_a   1.000
_cell.length_b   1.000
_cell.length_c   1.000
_cell.angle_alpha   90.00
_cell.angle_beta   90.00
_cell.angle_gamma   90.00
#
_symmetry.space_group_name_H-M   'P 1'
#
loop_
_entity.id
_entity.type
_entity.pdbx_description
1 polymer ?
#
loop_
_entity_poly.entity_id
_entity_poly.type
_entity_poly.pdbx_seq_one_letter_code
_entity_poly.pdbx_strand_id
1 'polypeptide(L)'
;MVIIAQAGAIFGLAYASYKDIKGREIPDTPWVAMGVTGVILRVVDHQWKMMAISVGAAVLLGVVLAASNLFGGADIKAFLALSLLIPTYPGVVLPIFIVSAFNNLVVLRVTELIAVLFYNMVNGNTYHELSLGKKILLLMTGFPKKTKELDYRFLPLQDTKGDLHLLPDIDVDIEEFKKECGLEEIWVTYGSPLIVYLLIGCLIAFAKGDIILYLLMYFV
;
A
#
# COMPACT_ATOMS: atom_id res chain seq x y z
N MET A 1 -18.62 -2.84 -20.82
CA MET A 1 -18.43 -1.92 -19.66
C MET A 1 -17.29 -2.36 -18.74
N VAL A 2 -17.08 -3.66 -18.52
CA VAL A 2 -15.97 -4.18 -17.69
C VAL A 2 -14.59 -3.70 -18.17
N ILE A 3 -14.28 -3.85 -19.47
CA ILE A 3 -12.99 -3.40 -20.05
C ILE A 3 -12.76 -1.90 -19.84
N ILE A 4 -13.80 -1.08 -20.01
CA ILE A 4 -13.72 0.38 -19.80
C ILE A 4 -13.41 0.68 -18.34
N ALA A 5 -14.07 0.00 -17.40
CA ALA A 5 -13.83 0.19 -15.98
C ALA A 5 -12.42 -0.27 -15.57
N GLN A 6 -11.93 -1.39 -16.10
CA GLN A 6 -10.56 -1.86 -15.89
C GLN A 6 -9.53 -0.87 -16.44
N ALA A 7 -9.72 -0.39 -17.67
CA ALA A 7 -8.86 0.62 -18.27
C ALA A 7 -8.85 1.90 -17.41
N GLY A 8 -10.03 2.36 -16.97
CA GLY A 8 -10.14 3.50 -16.06
C GLY A 8 -9.38 3.31 -14.75
N ALA A 9 -9.46 2.12 -14.14
CA ALA A 9 -8.71 1.78 -12.94
C ALA A 9 -7.20 1.78 -13.21
N ILE A 10 -6.74 1.14 -14.29
CA ILE A 10 -5.33 1.07 -14.65
C ILE A 10 -4.77 2.47 -14.91
N PHE A 11 -5.42 3.30 -15.72
CA PHE A 11 -4.94 4.65 -16.02
C PHE A 11 -4.95 5.55 -14.79
N GLY A 12 -6.03 5.51 -13.99
CA GLY A 12 -6.14 6.31 -12.77
C GLY A 12 -5.09 5.93 -11.74
N LEU A 13 -4.93 4.63 -11.46
CA LEU A 13 -3.93 4.13 -10.52
C LEU A 13 -2.50 4.26 -11.04
N ALA A 14 -2.24 4.13 -12.34
CA ALA A 14 -0.91 4.35 -12.91
C ALA A 14 -0.49 5.82 -12.80
N TYR A 15 -1.39 6.75 -13.08
CA TYR A 15 -1.13 8.17 -12.89
C TYR A 15 -0.90 8.49 -11.40
N ALA A 16 -1.74 7.97 -10.51
CA ALA A 16 -1.60 8.14 -9.07
C ALA A 16 -0.29 7.51 -8.54
N SER A 17 0.08 6.32 -9.03
CA SER A 17 1.35 5.65 -8.73
C SER A 17 2.55 6.50 -9.14
N TYR A 18 2.52 7.09 -10.33
CA TYR A 18 3.58 8.00 -10.78
C TYR A 18 3.73 9.21 -9.85
N LYS A 19 2.61 9.78 -9.40
CA LYS A 19 2.60 10.89 -8.44
C LYS A 19 3.09 10.49 -7.05
N ASP A 20 2.66 9.35 -6.54
CA ASP A 20 3.09 8.77 -5.26
C ASP A 20 4.62 8.56 -5.24
N ILE A 21 5.17 7.93 -6.29
CA ILE A 21 6.63 7.71 -6.40
C ILE A 21 7.39 9.04 -6.46
N LYS A 22 6.90 10.03 -7.21
CA LYS A 22 7.65 11.26 -7.50
C LYS A 22 7.56 12.31 -6.40
N GLY A 23 6.44 12.41 -5.69
CA GLY A 23 6.22 13.52 -4.76
C GLY A 23 5.32 13.22 -3.57
N ARG A 24 4.88 11.97 -3.35
CA ARG A 24 4.00 11.52 -2.25
C ARG A 24 2.62 12.18 -2.13
N GLU A 25 2.41 13.31 -2.80
CA GLU A 25 1.13 13.98 -2.87
C GLU A 25 0.39 13.58 -4.15
N ILE A 26 -0.76 12.95 -3.95
CA ILE A 26 -1.62 12.52 -5.04
C ILE A 26 -2.80 13.48 -5.14
N PRO A 27 -3.03 14.13 -6.29
CA PRO A 27 -4.20 14.98 -6.46
C PRO A 27 -5.50 14.16 -6.40
N ASP A 28 -6.61 14.80 -6.06
CA ASP A 28 -7.91 14.11 -5.97
C ASP A 28 -8.54 13.79 -7.35
N THR A 29 -8.00 14.38 -8.42
CA THR A 29 -8.48 14.22 -9.80
C THR A 29 -8.66 12.76 -10.25
N PRO A 30 -7.68 11.84 -10.13
CA PRO A 30 -7.86 10.43 -10.49
C PRO A 30 -9.03 9.77 -9.75
N TRP A 31 -9.20 10.05 -8.46
CA TRP A 31 -10.25 9.45 -7.63
C TRP A 31 -11.64 9.91 -8.07
N VAL A 32 -11.80 11.21 -8.31
CA VAL A 32 -13.06 11.79 -8.81
C VAL A 32 -13.36 11.27 -10.22
N ALA A 33 -12.38 11.25 -11.11
CA ALA A 33 -12.57 10.75 -12.47
C ALA A 33 -13.00 9.28 -12.49
N MET A 34 -12.33 8.42 -11.71
CA MET A 34 -12.69 7.01 -11.53
C MET A 34 -14.09 6.86 -10.92
N GLY A 35 -14.39 7.60 -9.85
CA GLY A 35 -15.68 7.53 -9.15
C GLY A 35 -16.86 7.95 -10.03
N VAL A 36 -16.76 9.10 -10.70
CA VAL A 36 -17.82 9.60 -11.61
C VAL A 36 -18.04 8.63 -12.76
N THR A 37 -16.96 8.18 -13.40
CA THR A 37 -17.03 7.17 -14.47
C THR A 37 -17.70 5.89 -13.97
N GLY A 38 -17.33 5.44 -12.77
CA GLY A 38 -17.89 4.28 -12.12
C GLY A 38 -19.40 4.39 -11.92
N VAL A 39 -19.87 5.47 -11.30
CA VAL A 39 -21.29 5.72 -11.08
C VAL A 39 -22.08 5.70 -12.40
N ILE A 40 -21.59 6.40 -13.43
CA ILE A 40 -22.26 6.42 -14.74
C ILE A 40 -22.36 5.00 -15.29
N LEU A 41 -21.25 4.26 -15.33
CA LEU A 41 -21.25 2.88 -15.84
C LEU A 41 -22.19 1.97 -15.04
N ARG A 42 -22.18 2.05 -13.70
CA ARG A 42 -22.97 1.16 -12.83
C ARG A 42 -24.46 1.47 -12.78
N VAL A 43 -24.84 2.70 -13.09
CA VAL A 43 -26.26 3.05 -13.29
C VAL A 43 -26.74 2.52 -14.64
N VAL A 44 -25.94 2.67 -15.71
CA VAL A 44 -26.32 2.23 -17.06
C VAL A 44 -26.40 0.70 -17.18
N ASP A 45 -25.54 -0.06 -16.51
CA ASP A 45 -25.60 -1.53 -16.50
C ASP A 45 -26.47 -2.13 -15.38
N HIS A 46 -27.20 -1.28 -14.65
CA HIS A 46 -28.08 -1.67 -13.54
C HIS A 46 -27.38 -2.41 -12.38
N GLN A 47 -26.06 -2.28 -12.21
CA GLN A 47 -25.31 -2.85 -11.08
C GLN A 47 -25.28 -1.96 -9.83
N TRP A 48 -26.13 -0.93 -9.75
CA TRP A 48 -26.18 0.03 -8.64
C TRP A 48 -26.35 -0.61 -7.25
N LYS A 49 -27.04 -1.76 -7.13
CA LYS A 49 -27.15 -2.51 -5.86
C LYS A 49 -25.80 -3.08 -5.41
N MET A 50 -25.07 -3.71 -6.34
CA MET A 50 -23.74 -4.24 -6.04
C MET A 50 -22.74 -3.11 -5.80
N MET A 51 -22.89 -1.99 -6.50
CA MET A 51 -22.13 -0.77 -6.22
C MET A 51 -22.35 -0.28 -4.79
N ALA A 52 -23.60 -0.21 -4.31
CA ALA A 52 -23.88 0.19 -2.93
C ALA A 52 -23.23 -0.76 -1.90
N ILE A 53 -23.27 -2.07 -2.14
CA ILE A 53 -22.60 -3.07 -1.29
C ILE A 53 -21.08 -2.85 -1.30
N SER A 54 -20.49 -2.67 -2.48
CA SER A 54 -19.05 -2.46 -2.63
C SER A 54 -18.58 -1.16 -1.96
N VAL A 55 -19.35 -0.08 -2.09
CA VAL A 55 -19.10 1.19 -1.39
C VAL A 55 -19.19 1.00 0.13
N GLY A 56 -20.19 0.26 0.61
CA GLY A 56 -20.30 -0.08 2.03
C GLY A 56 -19.06 -0.81 2.54
N ALA A 57 -18.57 -1.79 1.79
CA ALA A 57 -17.32 -2.49 2.09
C ALA A 57 -16.10 -1.55 2.04
N ALA A 58 -16.03 -0.62 1.09
CA ALA A 58 -14.95 0.36 1.01
C ALA A 58 -14.94 1.32 2.19
N VAL A 59 -16.11 1.77 2.64
CA VAL A 59 -16.25 2.64 3.81
C VAL A 59 -15.83 1.90 5.08
N LEU A 60 -16.29 0.66 5.27
CA LEU A 60 -15.89 -0.17 6.40
C LEU A 60 -14.37 -0.39 6.42
N LEU A 61 -13.79 -0.77 5.27
CA LEU A 61 -12.35 -0.89 5.12
C LEU A 61 -11.67 0.44 5.47
N GLY A 62 -12.12 1.54 4.87
CA GLY A 62 -11.57 2.88 5.11
C GLY A 62 -11.58 3.29 6.58
N VAL A 63 -12.64 2.98 7.34
CA VAL A 63 -12.72 3.22 8.78
C VAL A 63 -11.67 2.40 9.53
N VAL A 64 -11.52 1.11 9.22
CA VAL A 64 -10.49 0.25 9.83
C VAL A 64 -9.09 0.77 9.52
N LEU A 65 -8.85 1.17 8.27
CA LEU A 65 -7.56 1.70 7.83
C LEU A 65 -7.24 3.04 8.54
N ALA A 66 -8.20 3.95 8.61
CA ALA A 66 -8.06 5.22 9.32
C ALA A 66 -7.79 5.02 10.82
N ALA A 67 -8.49 4.08 11.47
CA ALA A 67 -8.29 3.77 12.88
C ALA A 67 -6.91 3.14 13.18
N SER A 68 -6.25 2.55 12.18
CA SER A 68 -4.94 1.91 12.34
C SER A 68 -3.76 2.90 12.29
N ASN A 69 -3.97 4.14 11.82
CA ASN A 69 -2.90 5.10 11.49
C ASN A 69 -1.84 4.58 10.49
N LEU A 70 -2.08 3.45 9.81
CA LEU A 70 -1.14 2.84 8.86
C LEU A 70 -1.35 3.31 7.41
N PHE A 71 -2.47 3.97 7.12
CA PHE A 71 -2.89 4.32 5.76
C PHE A 71 -3.24 5.81 5.68
N GLY A 72 -2.89 6.42 4.55
CA GLY A 72 -3.19 7.81 4.27
C GLY A 72 -4.61 8.01 3.74
N GLY A 73 -5.07 9.26 3.76
CA GLY A 73 -6.38 9.63 3.20
C GLY A 73 -6.50 9.34 1.69
N ALA A 74 -5.39 9.41 0.95
CA ALA A 74 -5.35 9.07 -0.48
C ALA A 74 -5.66 7.59 -0.73
N ASP A 75 -5.23 6.69 0.16
CA ASP A 75 -5.43 5.25 0.04
C ASP A 75 -6.93 4.90 0.16
N ILE A 76 -7.59 5.51 1.15
CA ILE A 76 -9.04 5.36 1.36
C ILE A 76 -9.82 5.86 0.14
N LYS A 77 -9.44 7.03 -0.40
CA LYS A 77 -10.04 7.58 -1.62
C LYS A 77 -9.85 6.65 -2.83
N ALA A 78 -8.70 6.00 -2.95
CA ALA A 78 -8.44 5.04 -4.02
C ALA A 78 -9.36 3.80 -3.92
N PHE A 79 -9.50 3.21 -2.72
CA PHE A 79 -10.44 2.10 -2.50
C PHE A 79 -11.90 2.50 -2.76
N LEU A 80 -12.31 3.70 -2.32
CA LEU A 80 -13.65 4.20 -2.58
C LEU A 80 -13.89 4.39 -4.08
N ALA A 81 -12.95 5.01 -4.80
CA ALA A 81 -13.04 5.18 -6.23
C ALA A 81 -13.11 3.84 -6.98
N LEU A 82 -12.34 2.84 -6.56
CA LEU A 82 -12.39 1.49 -7.11
C LEU A 82 -13.72 0.79 -6.85
N SER A 83 -14.31 0.95 -5.66
CA SER A 83 -15.61 0.33 -5.32
C SER A 83 -16.76 0.87 -6.17
N LEU A 84 -16.70 2.15 -6.54
CA LEU A 84 -17.64 2.77 -7.48
C LEU A 84 -17.40 2.30 -8.91
N LEU A 85 -16.15 2.14 -9.32
CA LEU A 85 -15.77 1.82 -10.70
C LEU A 85 -15.97 0.33 -11.04
N ILE A 86 -15.52 -0.55 -10.16
CA ILE A 86 -15.54 -2.01 -10.31
C ILE A 86 -16.09 -2.59 -9.00
N PRO A 87 -17.42 -2.66 -8.82
CA PRO A 87 -17.97 -3.14 -7.57
C PRO A 87 -17.77 -4.64 -7.39
N THR A 88 -17.82 -5.39 -8.50
CA THR A 88 -17.72 -6.85 -8.53
C THR A 88 -16.85 -7.31 -9.67
N TYR A 89 -16.17 -8.45 -9.51
CA TYR A 89 -15.33 -9.04 -10.54
C TYR A 89 -15.36 -10.58 -10.44
N PRO A 90 -15.30 -11.34 -11.55
CA PRO A 90 -15.23 -12.80 -11.47
C PRO A 90 -13.92 -13.27 -10.84
N GLY A 91 -13.94 -14.40 -10.11
CA GLY A 91 -12.73 -14.97 -9.50
C GLY A 91 -12.18 -14.21 -8.28
N VAL A 92 -13.03 -13.43 -7.61
CA VAL A 92 -12.69 -12.69 -6.38
C VAL A 92 -13.44 -13.23 -5.17
N VAL A 93 -12.93 -12.93 -3.97
CA VAL A 93 -13.54 -13.32 -2.69
C VAL A 93 -14.81 -12.48 -2.47
N LEU A 94 -15.91 -13.14 -2.07
CA LEU A 94 -17.18 -12.51 -1.68
C LEU A 94 -17.75 -11.51 -2.73
N PRO A 95 -17.86 -11.90 -4.01
CA PRO A 95 -17.92 -11.05 -5.22
C PRO A 95 -17.47 -9.57 -5.21
N ILE A 96 -16.77 -9.07 -4.18
CA ILE A 96 -16.50 -7.65 -3.97
C ILE A 96 -15.04 -7.39 -4.36
N PHE A 97 -14.84 -6.68 -5.47
CA PHE A 97 -13.52 -6.54 -6.09
C PHE A 97 -12.48 -5.91 -5.17
N ILE A 98 -12.84 -4.87 -4.41
CA ILE A 98 -11.93 -4.15 -3.53
C ILE A 98 -11.33 -5.03 -2.42
N VAL A 99 -12.05 -6.07 -1.98
CA VAL A 99 -11.54 -7.02 -0.97
C VAL A 99 -10.38 -7.79 -1.58
N SER A 100 -10.52 -8.27 -2.82
CA SER A 100 -9.45 -8.97 -3.51
C SER A 100 -8.30 -8.07 -3.95
N ALA A 101 -8.58 -6.82 -4.33
CA ALA A 101 -7.53 -5.83 -4.57
C ALA A 101 -6.70 -5.58 -3.30
N PHE A 102 -7.36 -5.47 -2.14
CA PHE A 102 -6.70 -5.35 -0.84
C PHE A 102 -5.93 -6.62 -0.46
N ASN A 103 -6.50 -7.81 -0.62
CA ASN A 103 -5.82 -9.09 -0.37
C ASN A 103 -4.54 -9.22 -1.19
N ASN A 104 -4.61 -8.96 -2.50
CA ASN A 104 -3.45 -9.02 -3.38
C ASN A 104 -2.38 -8.00 -2.96
N LEU A 105 -2.79 -6.77 -2.59
CA LEU A 105 -1.89 -5.76 -2.03
C LEU A 105 -1.20 -6.26 -0.76
N VAL A 106 -1.94 -6.86 0.18
CA VAL A 106 -1.40 -7.39 1.44
C VAL A 106 -0.35 -8.47 1.14
N VAL A 107 -0.62 -9.39 0.21
CA VAL A 107 0.35 -10.41 -0.20
C VAL A 107 1.64 -9.78 -0.74
N LEU A 108 1.53 -8.75 -1.58
CA LEU A 108 2.71 -8.05 -2.12
C LEU A 108 3.51 -7.34 -1.01
N ARG A 109 2.83 -6.73 -0.03
CA ARG A 109 3.48 -6.08 1.13
C ARG A 109 4.17 -7.09 2.04
N VAL A 110 3.53 -8.23 2.30
CA VAL A 110 4.18 -9.33 3.06
C VAL A 110 5.40 -9.85 2.31
N THR A 111 5.33 -9.95 0.98
CA THR A 111 6.48 -10.36 0.16
C THR A 111 7.65 -9.39 0.28
N GLU A 112 7.39 -8.09 0.32
CA GLU A 112 8.41 -7.07 0.58
C GLU A 112 9.04 -7.21 1.96
N LEU A 113 8.24 -7.41 3.02
CA LEU A 113 8.78 -7.63 4.38
C LEU A 113 9.70 -8.85 4.45
N ILE A 114 9.32 -9.93 3.75
CA ILE A 114 10.15 -11.14 3.63
C ILE A 114 11.44 -10.82 2.86
N ALA A 115 11.36 -10.05 1.77
CA ALA A 115 12.53 -9.66 1.00
C ALA A 115 13.52 -8.80 1.81
N VAL A 116 13.02 -7.86 2.62
CA VAL A 116 13.84 -7.05 3.54
C VAL A 116 14.49 -7.91 4.62
N LEU A 117 13.75 -8.88 5.18
CA LEU A 117 14.30 -9.85 6.12
C LEU A 117 15.46 -10.63 5.52
N PHE A 118 15.27 -11.17 4.31
CA PHE A 118 16.34 -11.89 3.59
C PHE A 118 17.53 -10.97 3.29
N TYR A 119 17.30 -9.74 2.86
CA TYR A 119 18.35 -8.74 2.64
C TYR A 119 19.19 -8.54 3.90
N ASN A 120 18.55 -8.38 5.07
CA ASN A 120 19.28 -8.21 6.32
C ASN A 120 20.05 -9.46 6.73
N MET A 121 19.47 -10.65 6.56
CA MET A 121 20.14 -11.92 6.87
C MET A 121 21.38 -12.14 6.01
N VAL A 122 21.29 -11.87 4.69
CA VAL A 122 22.41 -12.05 3.75
C VAL A 122 23.55 -11.08 4.03
N ASN A 123 23.23 -9.84 4.41
CA ASN A 123 24.23 -8.82 4.73
C ASN A 123 24.73 -8.89 6.19
N GLY A 124 24.19 -9.79 7.02
CA GLY A 124 24.55 -9.90 8.43
C GLY A 124 24.09 -8.71 9.28
N ASN A 125 23.12 -7.93 8.81
CA ASN A 125 22.60 -6.77 9.52
C ASN A 125 21.85 -7.21 10.78
N THR A 126 22.17 -6.61 11.92
CA THR A 126 21.53 -6.92 13.20
C THR A 126 21.62 -5.74 14.15
N TYR A 127 20.65 -5.66 15.07
CA TYR A 127 20.63 -4.65 16.14
C TYR A 127 20.65 -5.36 17.49
N HIS A 128 21.65 -5.09 18.34
CA HIS A 128 21.95 -5.95 19.49
C HIS A 128 21.06 -5.69 20.72
N GLU A 129 20.59 -4.46 20.91
CA GLU A 129 19.96 -4.01 22.16
C GLU A 129 18.44 -4.32 22.25
N LEU A 130 17.92 -5.16 21.37
CA LEU A 130 16.49 -5.50 21.30
C LEU A 130 16.17 -6.92 21.75
N SER A 131 14.97 -7.10 22.31
CA SER A 131 14.38 -8.42 22.51
C SER A 131 14.16 -9.14 21.18
N LEU A 132 14.13 -10.48 21.21
CA LEU A 132 14.05 -11.32 20.00
C LEU A 132 12.89 -10.94 19.08
N GLY A 133 11.69 -10.69 19.63
CA GLY A 133 10.52 -10.29 18.84
C GLY A 133 10.68 -8.93 18.16
N LYS A 134 11.17 -7.91 18.90
CA LYS A 134 11.42 -6.57 18.33
C LYS A 134 12.54 -6.60 17.29
N LYS A 135 13.55 -7.45 17.49
CA LYS A 135 14.63 -7.67 16.54
C LYS A 135 14.10 -8.25 15.23
N ILE A 136 13.27 -9.30 15.29
CA ILE A 136 12.65 -9.88 14.08
C ILE A 136 11.81 -8.82 13.36
N LEU A 137 11.02 -8.05 14.10
CA LEU A 137 10.20 -6.98 13.51
C LEU A 137 11.07 -5.94 12.79
N LEU A 138 12.14 -5.44 13.43
CA LEU A 138 13.08 -4.50 12.82
C LEU A 138 13.70 -5.08 11.55
N LEU A 139 14.10 -6.35 11.56
CA LEU A 139 14.71 -6.99 10.39
C LEU A 139 13.72 -7.17 9.23
N MET A 140 12.42 -7.23 9.49
CA MET A 140 11.39 -7.30 8.46
C MET A 140 10.98 -5.92 7.93
N THR A 141 11.00 -4.88 8.77
CA THR A 141 10.47 -3.56 8.43
C THR A 141 11.54 -2.55 8.04
N GLY A 142 12.80 -2.76 8.44
CA GLY A 142 13.87 -1.80 8.21
C GLY A 142 15.22 -2.45 7.94
N PHE A 143 16.18 -1.62 7.55
CA PHE A 143 17.54 -2.04 7.23
C PHE A 143 18.49 -0.86 7.45
N PRO A 144 19.79 -1.10 7.69
CA PRO A 144 20.76 -0.03 7.86
C PRO A 144 21.08 0.64 6.53
N LYS A 145 21.23 1.97 6.55
CA LYS A 145 21.59 2.79 5.40
C LYS A 145 22.39 4.02 5.83
N LYS A 146 23.32 4.45 4.98
CA LYS A 146 24.13 5.66 5.23
C LYS A 146 23.27 6.91 5.26
N THR A 147 23.51 7.78 6.24
CA THR A 147 22.76 9.04 6.44
C THR A 147 22.84 9.95 5.20
N LYS A 148 23.98 9.96 4.52
CA LYS A 148 24.20 10.74 3.28
C LYS A 148 23.35 10.27 2.10
N GLU A 149 22.93 9.01 2.09
CA GLU A 149 22.15 8.38 1.01
C GLU A 149 20.64 8.37 1.30
N LEU A 150 20.21 9.01 2.39
CA LEU A 150 18.79 9.15 2.71
C LEU A 150 18.10 10.04 1.68
N ASP A 151 16.86 9.72 1.39
CA ASP A 151 15.95 10.56 0.61
C ASP A 151 14.55 10.39 1.18
N TYR A 152 13.57 11.13 0.64
CA TYR A 152 12.17 11.10 1.07
C TYR A 152 11.50 9.71 1.02
N ARG A 153 12.14 8.68 0.45
CA ARG A 153 11.63 7.30 0.41
C ARG A 153 12.12 6.47 1.59
N PHE A 154 13.14 6.91 2.31
CA PHE A 154 13.70 6.20 3.46
C PHE A 154 13.41 6.98 4.73
N LEU A 155 12.49 6.46 5.54
CA LEU A 155 12.12 7.09 6.80
C LEU A 155 13.06 6.57 7.91
N PRO A 156 13.68 7.46 8.70
CA PRO A 156 14.51 7.07 9.83
C PRO A 156 13.73 6.26 10.86
N LEU A 157 14.32 5.17 11.34
CA LEU A 157 13.87 4.42 12.51
C LEU A 157 14.71 4.75 13.74
N GLN A 158 15.71 5.63 13.61
CA GLN A 158 16.51 6.11 14.73
C GLN A 158 16.40 7.63 14.82
N ASP A 159 16.40 8.15 16.05
CA ASP A 159 16.52 9.57 16.28
C ASP A 159 17.96 10.07 16.01
N THR A 160 18.17 11.38 16.15
CA THR A 160 19.50 12.00 15.94
C THR A 160 20.54 11.60 17.00
N LYS A 161 20.11 10.99 18.11
CA LYS A 161 20.95 10.49 19.21
C LYS A 161 21.26 9.01 19.10
N GLY A 162 20.56 8.27 18.25
CA GLY A 162 20.70 6.83 18.00
C GLY A 162 19.62 5.96 18.62
N ASP A 163 18.65 6.53 19.33
CA ASP A 163 17.56 5.79 19.94
C ASP A 163 16.62 5.23 18.86
N LEU A 164 16.37 3.92 18.92
CA LEU A 164 15.57 3.22 17.91
C LEU A 164 14.06 3.29 18.21
N HIS A 165 13.31 3.77 17.23
CA HIS A 165 11.85 3.79 17.17
C HIS A 165 11.36 2.86 16.05
N LEU A 166 10.57 1.84 16.40
CA LEU A 166 10.04 0.87 15.43
C LEU A 166 8.93 1.44 14.54
N LEU A 167 8.34 2.55 14.94
CA LEU A 167 7.40 3.32 14.12
C LEU A 167 8.15 4.54 13.61
N PRO A 168 8.23 4.73 12.28
CA PRO A 168 8.85 5.92 11.73
C PRO A 168 7.97 7.14 12.01
N ASP A 169 8.61 8.28 12.15
CA ASP A 169 7.91 9.56 12.04
C ASP A 169 7.78 9.92 10.55
N ILE A 170 6.53 10.07 10.10
CA ILE A 170 6.17 10.26 8.69
C ILE A 170 6.41 11.71 8.27
N ASP A 171 6.37 12.65 9.21
CA ASP A 171 6.46 14.09 8.97
C ASP A 171 7.91 14.62 9.10
N VAL A 172 8.90 13.73 9.24
CA VAL A 172 10.32 14.09 9.32
C VAL A 172 10.80 14.74 8.03
N ASP A 173 11.36 15.95 8.15
CA ASP A 173 12.16 16.55 7.10
C ASP A 173 13.53 15.84 7.04
N ILE A 174 13.72 15.03 6.00
CA ILE A 174 14.94 14.24 5.79
C ILE A 174 16.18 15.13 5.63
N GLU A 175 16.05 16.33 5.05
CA GLU A 175 17.19 17.23 4.84
C GLU A 175 17.60 17.94 6.13
N GLU A 176 16.64 18.26 7.01
CA GLU A 176 16.91 18.73 8.37
C GLU A 176 17.52 17.60 9.22
N PHE A 177 16.91 16.41 9.19
CA PHE A 177 17.40 15.24 9.91
C PHE A 177 18.87 14.92 9.57
N LYS A 178 19.25 14.97 8.29
CA LYS A 178 20.64 14.75 7.85
C LYS A 178 21.64 15.75 8.43
N LYS A 179 21.22 17.00 8.67
CA LYS A 179 22.12 18.05 9.21
C LYS A 179 22.35 17.88 10.70
N GLU A 180 21.33 17.41 11.41
CA GLU A 180 21.38 17.22 12.86
C GLU A 180 21.96 15.86 13.27
N CYS A 181 21.75 14.83 12.44
CA CYS A 181 22.20 13.47 12.73
C CYS A 181 23.72 13.33 12.60
N GLY A 182 24.39 13.03 13.71
CA GLY A 182 25.83 12.78 13.76
C GLY A 182 26.25 11.35 13.37
N LEU A 183 25.29 10.46 13.10
CA LEU A 183 25.55 9.06 12.79
C LEU A 183 25.87 8.87 11.30
N GLU A 184 26.88 8.06 10.99
CA GLU A 184 27.22 7.75 9.58
C GLU A 184 26.21 6.82 8.92
N GLU A 185 25.65 5.90 9.70
CA GLU A 185 24.70 4.88 9.29
C GLU A 185 23.57 4.77 10.30
N ILE A 186 22.34 4.68 9.80
CA ILE A 186 21.13 4.58 10.61
C ILE A 186 20.19 3.50 10.06
N TRP A 187 19.35 2.96 10.93
CA TRP A 187 18.25 2.10 10.52
C TRP A 187 17.13 2.93 9.90
N VAL A 188 16.63 2.47 8.75
CA VAL A 188 15.54 3.10 8.02
C VAL A 188 14.49 2.09 7.64
N THR A 189 13.27 2.56 7.39
CA THR A 189 12.23 1.81 6.69
C THR A 189 11.95 2.44 5.34
N TYR A 190 11.55 1.62 4.37
CA TYR A 190 11.11 2.12 3.08
C TYR A 190 9.66 2.60 3.20
N GLY A 191 9.42 3.87 2.87
CA GLY A 191 8.07 4.44 2.79
C GLY A 191 7.36 3.90 1.55
N SER A 192 6.93 2.64 1.54
CA SER A 192 6.52 1.97 0.30
C SER A 192 5.29 2.65 -0.33
N PRO A 193 5.32 3.01 -1.64
CA PRO A 193 4.24 3.71 -2.31
C PRO A 193 3.01 2.80 -2.48
N LEU A 194 2.04 2.89 -1.56
CA LEU A 194 0.93 1.95 -1.47
C LEU A 194 0.14 1.84 -2.77
N ILE A 195 -0.04 2.96 -3.50
CA ILE A 195 -0.84 2.98 -4.73
C ILE A 195 -0.19 2.12 -5.82
N VAL A 196 1.14 1.95 -5.81
CA VAL A 196 1.83 1.03 -6.71
C VAL A 196 1.43 -0.43 -6.42
N TYR A 197 1.39 -0.81 -5.14
CA TYR A 197 0.94 -2.15 -4.73
C TYR A 197 -0.53 -2.37 -5.06
N LEU A 198 -1.36 -1.33 -4.90
CA LEU A 198 -2.77 -1.40 -5.28
C LEU A 198 -2.95 -1.59 -6.78
N LEU A 199 -2.17 -0.88 -7.61
CA LEU A 199 -2.17 -1.06 -9.06
C LEU A 199 -1.77 -2.49 -9.45
N ILE A 200 -0.63 -2.97 -8.93
CA ILE A 200 -0.15 -4.33 -9.23
C ILE A 200 -1.16 -5.36 -8.74
N GLY A 201 -1.74 -5.17 -7.55
CA GLY A 201 -2.78 -6.03 -6.99
C GLY A 201 -4.03 -6.08 -7.87
N CYS A 202 -4.45 -4.95 -8.43
CA CYS A 202 -5.55 -4.89 -9.41
C CYS A 202 -5.20 -5.61 -10.71
N LEU A 203 -3.98 -5.43 -11.24
CA LEU A 203 -3.54 -6.13 -12.45
C LEU A 203 -3.53 -7.65 -12.27
N ILE A 204 -3.06 -8.12 -11.10
CA ILE A 204 -3.12 -9.54 -10.73
C ILE A 204 -4.58 -9.99 -10.62
N ALA A 205 -5.45 -9.21 -9.96
CA ALA A 205 -6.87 -9.53 -9.85
C ALA A 205 -7.55 -9.65 -11.21
N PHE A 206 -7.21 -8.77 -12.16
CA PHE A 206 -7.76 -8.83 -13.51
C PHE A 206 -7.29 -10.06 -14.30
N ALA A 207 -6.03 -10.48 -14.10
CA ALA A 207 -5.42 -11.57 -14.86
C ALA A 207 -5.69 -12.96 -14.25
N LYS A 208 -5.63 -13.08 -12.92
CA LYS A 208 -5.64 -14.35 -12.17
C LYS A 208 -6.64 -14.39 -11.02
N GLY A 209 -7.27 -13.27 -10.67
CA GLY A 209 -8.15 -13.18 -9.52
C GLY A 209 -7.41 -12.96 -8.20
N ASP A 210 -8.01 -13.43 -7.11
CA ASP A 210 -7.47 -13.26 -5.76
C ASP A 210 -6.40 -14.32 -5.45
N ILE A 211 -5.19 -13.87 -5.07
CA ILE A 211 -4.05 -14.74 -4.76
C ILE A 211 -4.38 -15.64 -3.57
N ILE A 212 -4.99 -15.08 -2.51
CA ILE A 212 -5.30 -15.82 -1.29
C ILE A 212 -6.36 -16.88 -1.60
N LEU A 213 -7.40 -16.52 -2.36
CA LEU A 213 -8.42 -17.48 -2.79
C LEU A 213 -7.82 -18.62 -3.60
N TYR A 214 -6.94 -18.31 -4.56
CA TYR A 214 -6.27 -19.32 -5.38
C TYR A 214 -5.42 -20.28 -4.52
N LEU A 215 -4.69 -19.75 -3.55
CA LEU A 215 -3.93 -20.56 -2.60
C LEU A 215 -4.86 -21.45 -1.77
N LEU A 216 -5.95 -20.92 -1.22
CA LEU A 216 -6.91 -21.68 -0.42
C LEU A 216 -7.55 -22.81 -1.23
N MET A 217 -7.94 -22.54 -2.48
CA MET A 217 -8.51 -23.55 -3.39
C MET A 217 -7.53 -24.66 -3.76
N TYR A 218 -6.22 -24.47 -3.62
CA TYR A 218 -5.24 -25.52 -3.85
C TYR A 218 -5.15 -26.51 -2.68
N PHE A 219 -5.51 -26.07 -1.46
CA PHE A 219 -5.46 -26.90 -0.25
C PHE A 219 -6.79 -27.58 0.09
N VAL A 220 -7.84 -27.36 -0.69
CA VAL A 220 -9.17 -27.96 -0.56
C VAL A 220 -9.40 -28.91 -1.74
#